data_AF-A0AB35F8K0-F1
#
_entry.id   AF-A0AB35F8K0-F1
#
_cell.length_a   1.000
_cell.length_b   1.000
_cell.length_c   1.000
_cell.angle_alpha   90.00
_cell.angle_beta   90.00
_cell.angle_gamma   90.00
#
_symmetry.space_group_name_H-M   'P 1'
#
loop_
_entity.id
_entity.type
_entity.pdbx_description
1 polymer ?
#
loop_
_entity_poly.entity_id
_entity_poly.type
_entity_poly.pdbx_seq_one_letter_code
_entity_poly.pdbx_strand_id
1 'polypeptide(L)' 'MTDEELFELMADLEMRSEALNRSSTDEVFAKILLTESAIERRFPGQLLQPYKEWKNRPDRLTPQ' A
#
# COMPACT_ATOMS: atom_id res chain seq x y z
N MET A 1 7.17 -10.73 -6.65
CA MET A 1 6.16 -9.74 -6.24
C MET A 1 5.07 -9.65 -7.28
N THR A 2 3.94 -10.28 -7.03
CA THR A 2 2.69 -10.16 -7.80
C THR A 2 2.01 -8.82 -7.49
N ASP A 3 0.88 -8.51 -8.13
CA ASP A 3 0.12 -7.30 -7.81
C ASP A 3 -0.53 -7.40 -6.43
N GLU A 4 -1.02 -8.58 -6.06
CA GLU A 4 -1.56 -8.87 -4.74
C GLU A 4 -0.50 -8.64 -3.64
N GLU A 5 0.71 -9.20 -3.80
CA GLU A 5 1.82 -9.02 -2.85
C GLU A 5 2.25 -7.55 -2.72
N LEU A 6 2.19 -6.79 -3.82
CA LEU A 6 2.49 -5.36 -3.84
C LEU A 6 1.45 -4.55 -3.06
N PHE A 7 0.16 -4.88 -3.23
CA PHE A 7 -0.93 -4.22 -2.53
C PHE A 7 -0.96 -4.58 -1.04
N GLU A 8 -0.66 -5.83 -0.68
CA GLU A 8 -0.49 -6.23 0.74
C GLU A 8 0.65 -5.48 1.41
N LEU A 9 1.78 -5.33 0.73
CA LEU A 9 2.89 -4.54 1.22
C LEU A 9 2.49 -3.07 1.46
N MET A 10 1.77 -2.45 0.51
CA MET A 10 1.27 -1.08 0.67
C MET A 10 0.35 -0.95 1.90
N ALA A 11 -0.58 -1.89 2.10
CA ALA A 11 -1.50 -1.89 3.23
C ALA A 11 -0.80 -2.06 4.59
N ASP A 12 0.19 -2.96 4.67
CA ASP A 12 1.01 -3.16 5.87
C ASP A 12 1.84 -1.91 6.19
N LEU A 13 2.42 -1.25 5.18
CA LEU A 13 3.17 -0.01 5.36
C LEU A 13 2.29 1.14 5.85
N GLU A 14 1.08 1.30 5.30
CA GLU A 14 0.09 2.28 5.78
C GLU A 14 -0.24 2.04 7.26
N MET A 15 -0.55 0.80 7.64
CA MET A 15 -0.87 0.43 9.02
C MET A 15 0.30 0.70 9.98
N ARG A 16 1.53 0.37 9.57
CA ARG A 16 2.73 0.67 10.36
C ARG A 16 2.96 2.18 10.49
N SER A 17 2.68 2.96 9.45
CA SER A 17 2.83 4.41 9.52
C SER A 17 1.92 5.04 10.58
N GLU A 18 0.72 4.49 10.77
CA GLU A 18 -0.24 4.92 11.79
C GLU A 18 0.19 4.52 13.21
N ALA A 19 0.90 3.39 13.37
CA ALA A 19 1.30 2.84 14.66
C ALA A 19 2.64 3.37 15.21
N LEU A 20 3.45 4.08 14.40
CA LEU A 20 4.84 4.40 14.71
C LEU A 20 5.08 5.82 15.24
N ASN A 21 6.17 5.96 15.99
CA ASN A 21 6.73 7.24 16.46
C ASN A 21 7.69 7.86 15.43
N ARG A 22 7.89 9.20 15.49
CA ARG A 22 8.54 10.03 14.44
C ARG A 22 9.78 9.46 13.75
N SER A 23 10.72 8.81 14.46
CA SER A 23 11.95 8.30 13.84
C SER A 23 11.73 7.07 12.96
N SER A 24 10.75 6.24 13.31
CA SER A 24 10.40 5.03 12.57
C SER A 24 9.46 5.35 11.40
N THR A 25 8.81 6.51 11.47
CA THR A 25 7.90 7.04 10.44
C THR A 25 8.63 7.36 9.13
N ASP A 26 9.85 7.89 9.16
CA ASP A 26 10.60 8.29 7.96
C ASP A 26 10.97 7.09 7.06
N GLU A 27 11.41 5.98 7.65
CA GLU A 27 11.73 4.75 6.90
C GLU A 27 10.46 4.15 6.27
N VAL A 28 9.35 4.16 6.99
CA VAL A 28 8.06 3.67 6.48
C VAL A 28 7.56 4.56 5.35
N PHE A 29 7.66 5.89 5.47
CA PHE A 29 7.31 6.80 4.37
C PHE A 29 8.17 6.60 3.13
N ALA A 30 9.48 6.38 3.28
CA ALA A 30 10.34 6.07 2.15
C ALA A 30 9.89 4.76 1.45
N LYS A 31 9.51 3.73 2.20
CA LYS A 31 8.99 2.47 1.65
C LYS A 31 7.61 2.63 1.01
N ILE A 32 6.75 3.49 1.55
CA ILE A 32 5.46 3.84 0.93
C ILE A 32 5.71 4.45 -0.45
N LEU A 33 6.53 5.51 -0.54
CA LEU A 33 6.84 6.18 -1.83
C LEU A 33 7.42 5.23 -2.88
N LEU A 34 8.28 4.29 -2.46
CA LEU A 34 8.82 3.25 -3.34
C LEU A 34 7.73 2.29 -3.82
N THR A 35 6.82 1.91 -2.93
CA THR A 35 5.68 1.04 -3.24
C THR A 35 4.69 1.73 -4.18
N GLU A 36 4.37 3.01 -3.95
CA GLU A 36 3.55 3.82 -4.87
C GLU A 36 4.18 3.90 -6.27
N SER A 37 5.49 4.13 -6.34
CA SER A 37 6.22 4.14 -7.62
C SER A 37 6.20 2.78 -8.31
N ALA A 38 6.21 1.68 -7.56
CA ALA A 38 6.10 0.34 -8.11
C ALA A 38 4.68 0.06 -8.65
N ILE A 39 3.64 0.57 -7.98
CA ILE A 39 2.25 0.51 -8.46
C ILE A 39 2.12 1.29 -9.77
N GLU A 40 2.59 2.54 -9.83
CA GLU A 40 2.51 3.38 -11.03
C GLU A 40 3.25 2.77 -12.24
N ARG A 41 4.39 2.08 -12.01
CA ARG A 41 5.09 1.36 -13.09
C ARG A 41 4.29 0.19 -13.67
N ARG A 42 3.44 -0.45 -12.87
CA ARG A 42 2.59 -1.58 -13.30
C ARG A 42 1.27 -1.14 -13.88
N PHE A 43 0.74 -0.03 -13.39
CA PHE A 43 -0.52 0.57 -13.82
C PHE A 43 -0.32 2.04 -14.22
N PRO A 44 0.39 2.32 -15.34
CA PRO A 44 0.72 3.69 -15.71
C PRO A 44 -0.52 4.56 -15.89
N GLY A 45 -0.50 5.75 -15.31
CA GLY A 45 -1.57 6.74 -15.37
C GLY A 45 -2.76 6.46 -14.45
N GLN A 46 -2.71 5.39 -13.65
CA GLN A 46 -3.78 5.04 -12.70
C GLN A 46 -3.43 5.40 -11.26
N LEU A 47 -2.18 5.82 -10.97
CA LEU A 47 -1.73 6.19 -9.63
C LEU A 47 -2.06 5.04 -8.64
N LEU A 48 -2.69 5.37 -7.51
CA LEU A 48 -3.14 4.40 -6.50
C LEU A 48 -4.56 3.86 -6.73
N GLN A 49 -5.20 4.15 -7.86
CA GLN A 49 -6.55 3.65 -8.13
C GLN A 49 -6.65 2.11 -8.05
N PRO A 50 -5.73 1.32 -8.64
CA PRO A 50 -5.79 -0.16 -8.56
C PRO A 50 -5.67 -0.66 -7.12
N TYR A 51 -4.82 -0.02 -6.33
CA TYR A 51 -4.69 -0.33 -4.90
C TYR A 51 -5.98 -0.01 -4.12
N LYS A 52 -6.62 1.14 -4.38
CA LYS A 52 -7.88 1.51 -3.74
C LYS A 52 -9.01 0.54 -4.09
N GLU A 53 -9.12 0.14 -5.35
CA GLU A 53 -10.10 -0.85 -5.79
C GLU A 53 -9.86 -2.20 -5.12
N TRP A 54 -8.60 -2.62 -5.04
CA TRP A 54 -8.19 -3.83 -4.32
C TRP A 54 -8.51 -3.77 -2.82
N LYS A 55 -8.27 -2.62 -2.16
CA LYS A 55 -8.50 -2.44 -0.72
C LYS A 55 -9.99 -2.48 -0.38
N ASN A 56 -10.83 -2.02 -1.30
CA ASN A 56 -12.30 -1.97 -1.16
C ASN A 56 -13.00 -3.26 -1.61
N ARG A 57 -12.27 -4.34 -1.90
CA ARG A 57 -12.92 -5.58 -2.32
C ARG A 57 -13.76 -6.17 -1.17
N PRO A 58 -14.93 -6.76 -1.46
CA PRO A 58 -15.84 -7.27 -0.43
C PRO A 58 -15.21 -8.34 0.48
N ASP A 59 -14.31 -9.17 -0.06
CA ASP A 59 -13.57 -10.22 0.65
C ASP A 59 -12.56 -9.67 1.67
N ARG A 60 -12.14 -8.41 1.52
CA ARG A 60 -11.22 -7.71 2.44
C ARG A 60 -11.94 -6.78 3.43
N LEU A 61 -13.22 -6.48 3.21
CA LEU A 61 -14.04 -5.61 4.06
C LEU A 61 -14.85 -6.36 5.13
N THR A 62 -14.87 -7.70 5.10
CA THR A 62 -15.50 -8.52 6.14
C THR A 62 -14.47 -8.91 7.22
N PRO A 63 -14.55 -8.36 8.44
CA PRO A 63 -13.92 -8.99 9.58
C PRO A 63 -14.67 -10.31 9.85
N GLN A 64 -13.95 -11.43 9.87
CA GLN A 64 -14.45 -12.67 10.47
C GLN A 64 -14.32 -12.60 11.99
#